data_AF-A0A9K3D3I0-F1
#
_entry.id   AF-A0A9K3D3I0-F1
#
_cell.length_a   1.000
_cell.length_b   1.000
_cell.length_c   1.000
_cell.angle_alpha   90.00
_cell.angle_beta   90.00
_cell.angle_gamma   90.00
#
_symmetry.space_group_name_H-M   'P 1'
#
loop_
_entity.id
_entity.type
_entity.pdbx_description
1 polymer ?
#
loop_
_entity_poly.entity_id
_entity_poly.type
_entity_poly.pdbx_seq_one_letter_code
_entity_poly.pdbx_strand_id
1 'polypeptide(L)'
;AQSRDMPSVHAATDAVLLKALETRHRIQFDEAMRPLVTRFARLNAVLRERCRLSKCVYMTLPIPRLSKPPMQYLALVDIMSDIPGVPVVLVRGSGQNVLTFDA
;
A
#
# COMPACT_ATOMS: atom_id res chain seq x y z
N ALA A 1 1.52 36.33 5.40
CA ALA A 1 0.89 35.42 4.42
C ALA A 1 0.59 34.10 5.12
N GLN A 2 -0.64 33.95 5.61
CA GLN A 2 -1.09 32.76 6.32
C GLN A 2 -1.51 31.70 5.29
N SER A 3 -0.78 30.58 5.22
CA SER A 3 -1.19 29.39 4.49
C SER A 3 -2.40 28.78 5.20
N ARG A 4 -3.60 29.04 4.70
CA ARG A 4 -4.81 28.38 5.17
C ARG A 4 -4.71 26.89 4.88
N ASP A 5 -4.67 26.11 5.95
CA ASP A 5 -4.98 24.70 6.06
C ASP A 5 -6.04 24.26 5.02
N MET A 6 -5.67 23.35 4.11
CA MET A 6 -6.59 22.54 3.31
C MET A 6 -6.58 21.04 3.72
N PRO A 7 -6.95 20.70 4.97
CA PRO A 7 -7.15 19.31 5.37
C PRO A 7 -8.43 18.67 4.79
N SER A 8 -9.35 19.47 4.23
CA SER A 8 -10.69 18.99 3.84
C SER A 8 -10.75 18.22 2.51
N VAL A 9 -9.97 18.60 1.50
CA VAL A 9 -10.06 18.00 0.16
C VAL A 9 -9.44 16.58 0.15
N HIS A 10 -8.26 16.42 0.73
CA HIS A 10 -7.57 15.13 0.80
C HIS A 10 -8.34 14.10 1.63
N ALA A 11 -8.97 14.51 2.73
CA ALA A 11 -9.76 13.62 3.58
C ALA A 11 -11.00 13.08 2.85
N ALA A 12 -11.69 13.93 2.06
CA ALA A 12 -12.83 13.52 1.27
C ALA A 12 -12.43 12.52 0.16
N THR A 13 -11.30 12.75 -0.51
CA THR A 13 -10.78 11.82 -1.52
C THR A 13 -10.41 10.46 -0.91
N ASP A 14 -9.83 10.47 0.29
CA ASP A 14 -9.43 9.24 0.99
C ASP A 14 -10.63 8.40 1.42
N ALA A 15 -11.71 9.04 1.87
CA ALA A 15 -12.95 8.34 2.22
C ALA A 15 -13.56 7.63 1.00
N VAL A 16 -13.57 8.29 -0.16
CA VAL A 16 -14.06 7.69 -1.42
C VAL A 16 -13.17 6.54 -1.86
N LEU A 17 -11.85 6.73 -1.83
CA LEU A 17 -10.88 5.70 -2.18
C LEU A 17 -11.00 4.47 -1.29
N LEU A 18 -11.04 4.66 0.04
CA LEU A 18 -11.24 3.58 0.99
C LEU A 18 -12.55 2.83 0.72
N LYS A 19 -13.64 3.56 0.47
CA LYS A 19 -14.93 2.92 0.19
C LYS A 19 -14.91 2.09 -1.09
N ALA A 20 -14.24 2.57 -2.13
CA ALA A 20 -14.06 1.82 -3.38
C ALA A 20 -13.25 0.54 -3.15
N LEU A 21 -12.18 0.60 -2.35
CA LEU A 21 -11.35 -0.56 -2.02
C LEU A 21 -12.11 -1.58 -1.16
N GLU A 22 -12.81 -1.15 -0.12
CA GLU A 22 -13.67 -2.02 0.70
C GLU A 22 -14.70 -2.76 -0.16
N THR A 23 -15.30 -2.05 -1.12
CA THR A 23 -16.27 -2.63 -2.05
C THR A 23 -15.62 -3.65 -2.99
N ARG A 24 -14.45 -3.32 -3.57
CA ARG A 24 -13.69 -4.20 -4.45
C ARG A 24 -13.30 -5.51 -3.76
N HIS A 25 -12.80 -5.42 -2.53
CA HIS A 25 -12.30 -6.59 -1.78
C HIS A 25 -13.38 -7.28 -0.93
N ARG A 26 -14.61 -6.75 -0.90
CA ARG A 26 -15.73 -7.25 -0.09
C ARG A 26 -15.37 -7.40 1.39
N ILE A 27 -14.63 -6.44 1.93
CA ILE A 27 -14.21 -6.40 3.33
C ILE A 27 -14.37 -4.98 3.90
N GLN A 28 -14.39 -4.87 5.22
CA GLN A 28 -14.23 -3.59 5.90
C GLN A 28 -12.84 -3.53 6.54
N PHE A 29 -12.12 -2.43 6.30
CA PHE A 29 -10.85 -2.18 6.97
C PHE A 29 -11.12 -1.61 8.34
N ASP A 30 -10.39 -2.11 9.34
CA ASP A 30 -10.45 -1.51 10.66
C ASP A 30 -9.82 -0.10 10.67
N GLU A 31 -10.19 0.68 11.69
CA GLU A 31 -9.75 2.08 11.80
C GLU A 31 -8.21 2.23 11.89
N ALA A 32 -7.53 1.23 12.42
CA ALA A 32 -6.07 1.24 12.54
C ALA A 32 -5.35 0.87 11.22
N MET A 33 -6.03 0.18 10.31
CA MET A 33 -5.54 -0.24 9.00
C MET A 33 -5.82 0.79 7.91
N ARG A 34 -6.90 1.58 8.03
CA ARG A 34 -7.31 2.59 7.04
C ARG A 34 -6.18 3.53 6.62
N PRO A 35 -5.39 4.15 7.53
CA PRO A 35 -4.30 5.04 7.12
C PRO A 35 -3.23 4.32 6.28
N LEU A 36 -2.95 3.05 6.61
CA LEU A 36 -1.98 2.23 5.89
C LEU A 36 -2.48 1.89 4.48
N VAL A 37 -3.75 1.48 4.37
CA VAL A 37 -4.41 1.18 3.10
C VAL A 37 -4.42 2.41 2.20
N THR A 38 -4.85 3.56 2.70
CA THR A 38 -4.87 4.82 1.95
C THR A 38 -3.47 5.19 1.46
N ARG A 39 -2.45 5.07 2.32
CA ARG A 39 -1.06 5.34 1.95
C ARG A 39 -0.60 4.45 0.79
N PHE A 40 -0.87 3.15 0.86
CA PHE A 40 -0.45 2.22 -0.18
C PHE A 40 -1.26 2.35 -1.47
N ALA A 41 -2.55 2.68 -1.39
CA ALA A 41 -3.35 2.97 -2.57
C ALA A 41 -2.83 4.21 -3.33
N ARG A 42 -2.46 5.28 -2.59
CA ARG A 42 -1.82 6.46 -3.19
C ARG A 42 -0.43 6.15 -3.75
N LEU A 43 0.38 5.38 -3.02
CA LEU A 43 1.68 4.93 -3.51
C LEU A 43 1.54 4.13 -4.80
N ASN A 44 0.56 3.22 -4.86
CA ASN A 44 0.30 2.41 -6.04
C ASN A 44 -0.04 3.28 -7.27
N ALA A 45 -0.84 4.34 -7.10
CA ALA A 45 -1.10 5.29 -8.18
C ALA A 45 0.19 5.90 -8.77
N VAL A 46 1.12 6.29 -7.90
CA VAL A 46 2.44 6.82 -8.31
C VAL A 46 3.31 5.74 -8.96
N LEU A 47 3.29 4.51 -8.44
CA LEU A 47 4.04 3.39 -9.00
C LEU A 47 3.52 2.98 -10.38
N ARG A 48 2.21 3.01 -10.62
CA ARG A 48 1.63 2.76 -11.95
C ARG A 48 2.13 3.74 -12.99
N GLU A 49 2.25 5.01 -12.62
CA GLU A 49 2.77 6.04 -13.51
C GLU A 49 4.27 5.86 -13.76
N ARG A 50 5.05 5.67 -12.70
CA ARG A 50 6.52 5.70 -12.77
C ARG A 50 7.15 4.37 -13.19
N CYS A 51 6.52 3.25 -12.89
CA CYS A 51 7.07 1.91 -13.12
C CYS A 51 6.44 1.18 -14.31
N ARG A 52 5.65 1.87 -15.16
CA ARG A 52 4.94 1.26 -16.31
C ARG A 52 5.86 0.48 -17.27
N LEU A 53 7.12 0.90 -17.40
CA LEU A 53 8.11 0.27 -18.28
C LEU A 53 9.13 -0.60 -17.52
N SER A 54 8.97 -0.74 -16.21
CA SER A 54 9.85 -1.56 -15.38
C SER A 54 9.64 -3.04 -15.70
N LYS A 55 10.74 -3.81 -15.74
CA LYS A 55 10.67 -5.26 -15.92
C LYS A 55 10.17 -5.98 -14.66
N CYS A 56 10.40 -5.39 -13.50
CA CYS A 56 9.96 -5.87 -12.20
C CYS A 56 10.00 -4.72 -11.17
N VAL A 57 9.14 -4.79 -10.16
CA VAL A 57 9.12 -3.85 -9.02
C VAL A 57 9.31 -4.64 -7.73
N TYR A 58 10.37 -4.31 -6.98
CA TYR A 58 10.61 -4.84 -5.64
C TYR A 58 10.09 -3.86 -4.60
N MET A 59 9.27 -4.35 -3.67
CA MET A 59 8.73 -3.55 -2.57
C MET A 59 8.83 -4.30 -1.26
N THR A 60 8.96 -3.54 -0.16
CA THR A 60 8.94 -4.12 1.18
C THR A 60 7.53 -4.61 1.52
N LEU A 61 7.41 -5.88 1.89
CA LEU A 61 6.16 -6.48 2.38
C LEU A 61 5.85 -5.96 3.80
N PRO A 62 4.64 -5.46 4.07
CA PRO A 62 4.27 -4.98 5.40
C PRO A 62 4.16 -6.13 6.41
N ILE A 63 4.23 -5.79 7.70
CA ILE A 63 4.10 -6.77 8.78
C ILE A 63 2.61 -7.00 9.08
N PRO A 64 2.10 -8.25 9.00
CA PRO A 64 0.74 -8.53 9.42
C PRO A 64 0.61 -8.34 10.93
N ARG A 65 -0.49 -7.73 11.35
CA ARG A 65 -0.88 -7.69 12.77
C ARG A 65 -1.70 -8.95 13.06
N LEU A 66 -1.18 -9.85 13.89
CA LEU A 66 -1.83 -11.14 14.22
C LEU A 66 -3.19 -10.98 14.89
N SER A 67 -3.45 -9.83 15.52
CA SER A 67 -4.74 -9.51 16.13
C SER A 67 -5.82 -9.11 15.12
N LYS A 68 -5.50 -9.04 13.81
CA LYS A 68 -6.40 -8.55 12.76
C LYS A 68 -6.84 -9.65 11.81
N PRO A 69 -8.02 -9.53 11.17
CA PRO A 69 -8.49 -10.52 10.21
C PRO A 69 -7.50 -10.70 9.05
N PRO A 70 -7.12 -11.95 8.69
CA PRO A 70 -6.17 -12.21 7.60
C PRO A 70 -6.57 -11.58 6.26
N MET A 71 -7.88 -11.50 6.00
CA MET A 71 -8.43 -10.91 4.78
C MET A 71 -8.07 -9.43 4.61
N GLN A 72 -7.94 -8.66 5.70
CA GLN A 72 -7.52 -7.26 5.60
C GLN A 72 -6.06 -7.13 5.18
N TYR A 73 -5.21 -8.06 5.63
CA TYR A 73 -3.81 -8.11 5.21
C TYR A 73 -3.69 -8.56 3.75
N LEU A 74 -4.44 -9.58 3.33
CA LEU A 74 -4.44 -10.02 1.93
C LEU A 74 -4.93 -8.93 0.97
N ALA A 75 -5.97 -8.19 1.34
CA ALA A 75 -6.44 -7.06 0.55
C ALA A 75 -5.40 -5.94 0.48
N LEU A 76 -4.69 -5.64 1.58
CA LEU A 76 -3.58 -4.69 1.56
C LEU A 76 -2.48 -5.15 0.59
N VAL A 77 -2.10 -6.43 0.65
CA VAL A 77 -1.10 -7.03 -0.25
C VAL A 77 -1.53 -6.89 -1.72
N ASP A 78 -2.80 -7.20 -2.04
CA ASP A 78 -3.33 -7.05 -3.40
C ASP A 78 -3.26 -5.59 -3.88
N ILE A 79 -3.67 -4.64 -3.04
CA ILE A 79 -3.58 -3.19 -3.32
C ILE A 79 -2.13 -2.77 -3.58
N MET A 80 -1.18 -3.30 -2.82
CA MET A 80 0.24 -3.00 -3.01
C MET A 80 0.77 -3.53 -4.35
N SER A 81 0.35 -4.74 -4.74
CA SER A 81 0.85 -5.40 -5.95
C SER A 81 0.10 -5.07 -7.24
N ASP A 82 -0.98 -4.28 -7.17
CA ASP A 82 -1.82 -3.97 -8.33
C ASP A 82 -1.15 -2.96 -9.28
N ILE A 83 -0.10 -3.38 -9.99
CA ILE A 83 0.59 -2.63 -11.05
C ILE A 83 0.39 -3.39 -12.38
N PRO A 84 -0.55 -2.96 -13.24
CA PRO A 84 -0.90 -3.71 -14.44
C PRO A 84 0.30 -3.96 -15.35
N GLY A 85 0.51 -5.23 -15.73
CA GLY A 85 1.56 -5.63 -16.66
C GLY A 85 2.98 -5.64 -16.08
N VAL A 86 3.17 -5.37 -14.78
CA VAL A 86 4.48 -5.32 -14.14
C VAL A 86 4.55 -6.36 -13.02
N PRO A 87 5.49 -7.32 -13.06
CA PRO A 87 5.70 -8.25 -11.96
C PRO A 87 6.13 -7.52 -10.68
N VAL A 88 5.39 -7.76 -9.58
CA VAL A 88 5.70 -7.19 -8.27
C VAL A 88 6.22 -8.28 -7.33
N VAL A 89 7.37 -8.03 -6.70
CA VAL A 89 7.96 -8.91 -5.69
C VAL A 89 7.92 -8.20 -4.34
N LEU A 90 7.17 -8.78 -3.40
CA LEU A 90 7.06 -8.28 -2.04
C LEU A 90 8.08 -9.01 -1.16
N VAL A 91 9.09 -8.28 -0.69
CA VAL A 91 10.24 -8.83 0.04
C VAL A 91 10.20 -8.41 1.50
N ARG A 92 10.58 -9.31 2.41
CA ARG A 92 10.76 -8.99 3.83
C ARG A 92 12.00 -9.66 4.38
N GLY A 93 12.81 -8.88 5.09
CA GLY A 93 13.95 -9.41 5.83
C GLY A 93 13.53 -10.14 7.09
N SER A 94 14.37 -11.05 7.55
CA SER A 94 14.21 -11.79 8.82
C SER A 94 14.44 -10.94 10.08
N GLY A 95 14.80 -9.66 9.94
CA GLY A 95 15.17 -8.77 11.06
C GLY A 95 16.62 -8.92 11.52
N GLN A 96 17.43 -9.67 10.76
CA GLN A 96 18.88 -9.79 10.97
C GLN A 96 19.63 -8.73 10.15
N ASN A 97 20.77 -8.26 10.66
CA ASN A 97 21.65 -7.35 9.94
C ASN A 97 22.27 -8.09 8.74
N VAL A 98 22.13 -7.54 7.54
CA VAL A 98 22.69 -8.16 6.33
C VAL A 98 23.46 -7.12 5.51
N LEU A 99 24.76 -7.33 5.40
CA LEU A 99 25.62 -7.03 4.25
C LEU A 99 27.02 -7.59 4.54
N THR A 100 27.40 -8.67 3.85
CA THR A 100 28.71 -8.81 3.19
C THR A 100 28.52 -9.73 2.00
N PHE A 101 28.28 -9.15 0.83
CA PHE A 101 28.67 -9.76 -0.43
C PHE A 101 29.92 -9.02 -0.89
N ASP A 102 31.05 -9.72 -0.89
CA ASP A 102 32.24 -9.33 -1.64
C ASP A 102 32.69 -10.57 -2.40
N ALA A 103 32.30 -10.64 -3.68
CA ALA A 103 32.76 -11.56 -4.73
C ALA A 103 32.15 -11.14 -6.07
#